data_AF-A0A7I7PA75-F1
#
_entry.id   AF-A0A7I7PA75-F1
#
_cell.length_a   1.000
_cell.length_b   1.000
_cell.length_c   1.000
_cell.angle_alpha   90.00
_cell.angle_beta   90.00
_cell.angle_gamma   90.00
#
_symmetry.space_group_name_H-M   'P 1'
#
loop_
_entity.id
_entity.type
_entity.pdbx_description
1 polymer ?
#
loop_
_entity_poly.entity_id
_entity_poly.type
_entity_poly.pdbx_seq_one_letter_code
_entity_poly.pdbx_strand_id
1 'polypeptide(L)'
;MTATRQDAPEPDSAETRAERARLRASELQQRRAELAAGLPTSVAMAEHARLRAEESLQRAREAHKAAAARHLEASAAHRRAAAAHEEAAILAGDIEAEVHQDAAAAHRSAAAMHDDAADSQTKQSG
;
A
#
# COMPACT_ATOMS: atom_id res chain seq x y z
N MET A 1 -24.46 -24.85 -22.36
CA MET A 1 -24.94 -23.98 -21.27
C MET A 1 -23.73 -23.58 -20.44
N THR A 2 -23.01 -22.55 -20.87
CA THR A 2 -21.86 -21.97 -20.17
C THR A 2 -22.37 -20.87 -19.26
N ALA A 3 -22.23 -21.08 -17.95
CA ALA A 3 -22.63 -20.11 -16.94
C ALA A 3 -21.76 -18.85 -17.06
N THR A 4 -22.40 -17.73 -17.40
CA THR A 4 -21.84 -16.39 -17.28
C THR A 4 -21.53 -16.13 -15.81
N ARG A 5 -20.27 -16.23 -15.42
CA ARG A 5 -19.81 -15.79 -14.10
C ARG A 5 -19.97 -14.27 -14.10
N GLN A 6 -21.04 -13.79 -13.46
CA GLN A 6 -21.22 -12.38 -13.18
C GLN A 6 -20.06 -11.96 -12.27
N ASP A 7 -19.07 -11.26 -12.84
CA ASP A 7 -18.11 -10.46 -12.10
C ASP A 7 -18.90 -9.40 -11.33
N ALA A 8 -19.22 -9.70 -10.08
CA ALA A 8 -19.56 -8.66 -9.13
C ALA A 8 -18.35 -7.73 -9.05
N PRO A 9 -18.52 -6.40 -9.17
CA PRO A 9 -17.39 -5.49 -9.06
C PRO A 9 -16.74 -5.69 -7.69
N GLU A 10 -15.48 -6.13 -7.71
CA GLU A 10 -14.63 -6.20 -6.52
C GLU A 10 -14.74 -4.85 -5.76
N PRO A 11 -14.97 -4.86 -4.44
CA PRO A 11 -15.29 -3.66 -3.65
C PRO A 11 -14.20 -2.57 -3.65
N ASP A 12 -13.04 -2.86 -4.25
CA ASP A 12 -11.95 -1.90 -4.50
C ASP A 12 -11.42 -1.98 -5.95
N SER A 13 -12.32 -2.07 -6.93
CA SER A 13 -11.93 -1.92 -8.34
C SER A 13 -11.35 -0.53 -8.66
N ALA A 14 -10.66 -0.39 -9.79
CA ALA A 14 -10.21 0.92 -10.26
C ALA A 14 -11.40 1.87 -10.51
N GLU A 15 -12.54 1.38 -11.01
CA GLU A 15 -13.73 2.21 -11.20
C GLU A 15 -14.32 2.69 -9.89
N THR A 16 -14.41 1.83 -8.86
CA THR A 16 -14.93 2.24 -7.54
C THR A 16 -14.05 3.28 -6.86
N ARG A 17 -12.71 3.20 -7.03
CA ARG A 17 -11.78 4.26 -6.60
C ARG A 17 -12.00 5.56 -7.37
N ALA A 18 -12.15 5.48 -8.69
CA ALA A 18 -12.38 6.65 -9.52
C ALA A 18 -13.70 7.35 -9.17
N GLU A 19 -14.78 6.59 -8.93
CA GLU A 19 -16.07 7.13 -8.51
C GLU A 19 -16.00 7.80 -7.14
N ARG A 20 -15.37 7.16 -6.15
CA ARG A 20 -15.15 7.77 -4.82
C ARG A 20 -14.35 9.08 -4.92
N ALA A 21 -13.34 9.12 -5.79
CA ALA A 21 -12.55 10.33 -6.03
C ALA A 21 -13.41 11.45 -6.66
N ARG A 22 -14.25 11.11 -7.65
CA ARG A 22 -15.19 12.07 -8.27
C ARG A 22 -16.16 12.65 -7.24
N LEU A 23 -16.83 11.80 -6.46
CA LEU A 23 -17.77 12.24 -5.43
C LEU A 23 -17.09 13.16 -4.41
N ARG A 24 -15.87 12.81 -3.98
CA ARG A 24 -15.11 13.64 -3.04
C ARG A 24 -14.73 15.00 -3.64
N ALA A 25 -14.34 15.03 -4.91
CA ALA A 25 -14.00 16.28 -5.60
C ALA A 25 -15.21 17.21 -5.68
N SER A 26 -16.39 16.67 -6.04
CA SER A 26 -17.65 17.43 -6.08
C SER A 26 -18.02 18.00 -4.70
N GLU A 27 -17.93 17.18 -3.65
CA GLU A 27 -18.20 17.61 -2.26
C GLU A 27 -17.26 18.76 -1.84
N LEU A 28 -15.96 18.64 -2.11
CA LEU A 28 -14.97 19.67 -1.79
C LEU A 28 -15.18 20.95 -2.59
N GLN A 29 -15.58 20.83 -3.86
CA GLN A 29 -15.90 21.98 -4.69
C GLN A 29 -17.11 22.75 -4.14
N GLN A 30 -18.18 22.04 -3.77
CA GLN A 30 -19.35 22.63 -3.13
C GLN A 30 -18.96 23.36 -1.84
N ARG A 31 -18.17 22.71 -0.97
CA ARG A 31 -17.73 23.32 0.29
C ARG A 31 -16.89 24.59 0.08
N ARG A 32 -16.00 24.59 -0.93
CA ARG A 32 -15.21 25.77 -1.28
C ARG A 32 -16.09 26.92 -1.76
N ALA A 33 -17.14 26.63 -2.53
CA ALA A 33 -18.10 27.65 -2.98
C ALA A 33 -18.89 28.25 -1.81
N GLU A 34 -19.35 27.41 -0.87
CA GLU A 34 -20.06 27.86 0.33
C GLU A 34 -19.18 28.77 1.21
N LEU A 35 -17.91 28.38 1.41
CA LEU A 35 -16.94 29.19 2.16
C LEU A 35 -16.64 30.51 1.45
N ALA A 36 -16.49 30.50 0.12
CA ALA A 36 -16.28 31.72 -0.67
C ALA A 36 -17.50 32.67 -0.63
N ALA A 37 -18.71 32.11 -0.54
CA ALA A 37 -19.94 32.87 -0.37
C ALA A 37 -20.13 33.41 1.06
N GLY A 38 -19.22 33.11 1.99
CA GLY A 38 -19.30 33.54 3.39
C GLY A 38 -20.41 32.83 4.18
N LEU A 39 -20.88 31.67 3.72
CA LEU A 39 -21.92 30.93 4.42
C LEU A 39 -21.38 30.46 5.79
N PRO A 40 -22.12 30.70 6.89
CA PRO A 40 -21.67 30.32 8.21
C PRO A 40 -21.55 28.80 8.33
N THR A 41 -20.56 28.35 9.11
CA THR A 41 -20.42 26.93 9.40
C THR A 41 -21.53 26.48 10.35
N SER A 42 -22.24 25.41 10.01
CA SER A 42 -23.28 24.81 10.85
C SER A 42 -22.74 23.59 11.61
N VAL A 43 -23.45 23.21 12.68
CA VAL A 43 -23.16 21.98 13.44
C VAL A 43 -23.14 20.76 12.52
N ALA A 44 -24.12 20.64 11.61
CA ALA A 44 -24.18 19.55 10.65
C ALA A 44 -22.93 19.45 9.76
N MET A 45 -22.36 20.59 9.37
CA MET A 45 -21.13 20.62 8.56
C MET A 45 -19.89 20.23 9.38
N ALA A 46 -19.84 20.63 10.65
CA ALA A 46 -18.77 20.21 11.56
C ALA A 46 -18.82 18.69 11.83
N GLU A 47 -20.02 18.14 12.08
CA GLU A 47 -20.25 16.70 12.24
C GLU A 47 -19.85 15.93 10.98
N HIS A 48 -20.26 16.41 9.81
CA HIS A 48 -19.86 15.79 8.54
C HIS A 48 -18.35 15.82 8.33
N ALA A 49 -17.69 16.95 8.63
CA ALA A 49 -16.23 17.06 8.54
C ALA A 49 -15.52 16.08 9.49
N ARG A 50 -16.05 15.89 10.71
CA ARG A 50 -15.54 14.89 11.66
C ARG A 50 -15.64 13.47 11.11
N LEU A 51 -16.81 13.09 10.59
CA LEU A 51 -17.00 11.77 9.96
C LEU A 51 -16.00 11.55 8.82
N ARG A 52 -15.79 12.55 7.96
CA ARG A 52 -14.79 12.44 6.86
C ARG A 52 -13.36 12.32 7.36
N ALA A 53 -13.02 12.97 8.47
CA ALA A 53 -11.70 12.83 9.09
C ALA A 53 -11.50 11.42 9.67
N GLU A 54 -12.50 10.88 10.37
CA GLU A 54 -12.48 9.51 10.91
C GLU A 54 -12.36 8.46 9.80
N GLU A 55 -13.16 8.57 8.73
CA GLU A 55 -13.05 7.71 7.55
C GLU A 55 -11.67 7.81 6.89
N SER A 56 -11.09 9.01 6.82
CA SER A 56 -9.76 9.20 6.23
C SER A 56 -8.67 8.58 7.08
N LEU A 57 -8.77 8.71 8.41
CA LEU A 57 -7.85 8.05 9.33
C LEU A 57 -7.93 6.53 9.20
N GLN A 58 -9.15 5.97 9.13
CA GLN A 58 -9.33 4.53 8.95
C GLN A 58 -8.70 4.04 7.64
N ARG A 59 -8.93 4.74 6.52
CA ARG A 59 -8.29 4.40 5.23
C ARG A 59 -6.76 4.51 5.29
N ALA A 60 -6.23 5.52 5.97
CA ALA A 60 -4.78 5.65 6.14
C ALA A 60 -4.20 4.47 6.91
N ARG A 61 -4.84 4.05 8.01
CA ARG A 61 -4.42 2.86 8.78
C ARG A 61 -4.45 1.59 7.94
N GLU A 62 -5.49 1.39 7.14
CA GLU A 62 -5.60 0.25 6.23
C GLU A 62 -4.50 0.27 5.15
N ALA A 63 -4.21 1.44 4.57
CA ALA A 63 -3.14 1.60 3.60
C ALA A 63 -1.77 1.28 4.20
N HIS A 64 -1.49 1.74 5.42
CA HIS A 64 -0.26 1.40 6.14
C HIS A 64 -0.14 -0.10 6.41
N LYS A 65 -1.22 -0.78 6.83
CA LYS A 65 -1.24 -2.25 6.99
C LYS A 65 -0.97 -2.98 5.68
N ALA A 66 -1.61 -2.56 4.59
CA ALA A 66 -1.39 -3.14 3.27
C ALA A 66 0.05 -2.91 2.77
N ALA A 67 0.62 -1.74 3.01
CA ALA A 67 2.01 -1.44 2.69
C ALA A 67 2.99 -2.29 3.51
N ALA A 68 2.73 -2.48 4.81
CA ALA A 68 3.51 -3.37 5.66
C ALA A 68 3.51 -4.81 5.12
N ALA A 69 2.34 -5.34 4.76
CA ALA A 69 2.22 -6.69 4.19
C ALA A 69 3.03 -6.83 2.89
N ARG A 70 2.97 -5.85 1.98
CA ARG A 70 3.75 -5.84 0.74
C ARG A 70 5.25 -5.78 0.97
N HIS A 71 5.70 -5.06 1.98
CA HIS A 71 7.11 -5.06 2.36
C HIS A 71 7.56 -6.41 2.90
N LEU A 72 6.73 -7.09 3.71
CA LEU A 72 7.03 -8.46 4.16
C LEU A 72 7.09 -9.46 3.00
N GLU A 73 6.18 -9.35 2.02
CA GLU A 73 6.20 -10.17 0.80
C GLU A 73 7.49 -9.94 -0.01
N ALA A 74 7.89 -8.68 -0.19
CA ALA A 74 9.13 -8.31 -0.88
C ALA A 74 10.38 -8.82 -0.13
N SER A 75 10.42 -8.68 1.19
CA SER A 75 11.49 -9.23 2.04
C SER A 75 11.61 -10.75 1.87
N ALA A 76 10.48 -11.47 1.90
CA ALA A 76 10.47 -12.91 1.69
C ALA A 76 10.98 -13.29 0.29
N ALA A 77 10.62 -12.53 -0.76
CA ALA A 77 11.12 -12.75 -2.11
C ALA A 77 12.64 -12.54 -2.20
N HIS A 78 13.17 -11.48 -1.57
CA HIS A 78 14.61 -11.25 -1.51
C HIS A 78 15.36 -12.34 -0.75
N ARG A 79 14.82 -12.85 0.36
CA ARG A 79 15.44 -14.00 1.05
C ARG A 79 15.50 -15.26 0.19
N ARG A 80 14.43 -15.55 -0.57
CA ARG A 80 14.46 -16.66 -1.54
C ARG A 80 15.49 -16.45 -2.64
N ALA A 81 15.62 -15.24 -3.16
CA ALA A 81 16.65 -14.92 -4.14
C ALA A 81 18.07 -15.05 -3.58
N ALA A 82 18.30 -14.60 -2.34
CA ALA A 82 19.58 -14.78 -1.66
C ALA A 82 19.95 -16.27 -1.52
N ALA A 83 19.00 -17.10 -1.08
CA ALA A 83 19.20 -18.54 -0.94
C ALA A 83 19.52 -19.21 -2.29
N ALA A 84 18.86 -18.81 -3.38
CA ALA A 84 19.14 -19.33 -4.71
C ALA A 84 20.56 -18.96 -5.20
N HIS A 85 21.02 -17.74 -4.89
CA HIS A 85 22.39 -17.34 -5.18
C HIS A 85 23.42 -18.06 -4.30
N GLU A 86 23.13 -18.29 -3.02
CA GLU A 86 23.99 -19.09 -2.13
C GLU A 86 24.11 -20.54 -2.64
N GLU A 87 23.02 -21.15 -3.08
CA GLU A 87 23.02 -22.47 -3.70
C GLU A 87 23.85 -22.49 -5.00
N ALA A 88 23.67 -21.48 -5.86
CA ALA A 88 24.47 -21.35 -7.07
C ALA A 88 25.97 -21.19 -6.78
N ALA A 89 26.34 -20.44 -5.73
CA ALA A 89 27.73 -20.29 -5.32
C ALA A 89 28.36 -21.61 -4.86
N ILE A 90 27.59 -22.47 -4.18
CA ILE A 90 28.06 -23.81 -3.75
C ILE A 90 28.34 -24.72 -4.95
N LEU A 91 27.57 -24.56 -6.04
CA LEU A 91 27.68 -25.37 -7.25
C LEU A 91 28.70 -24.83 -8.26
N ALA A 92 29.08 -23.55 -8.15
CA ALA A 92 29.97 -22.86 -9.07
C ALA A 92 31.46 -23.05 -8.73
N GLY A 93 32.33 -22.78 -9.71
CA GLY A 93 33.78 -22.65 -9.47
C GLY A 93 34.16 -21.31 -8.83
N ASP A 94 35.39 -21.19 -8.33
CA ASP A 94 35.83 -20.11 -7.41
C ASP A 94 35.44 -18.68 -7.82
N ILE A 95 35.60 -18.28 -9.09
CA ILE A 95 35.31 -16.91 -9.54
C ILE A 95 33.79 -16.64 -9.66
N GLU A 96 33.03 -17.62 -10.11
CA GLU A 96 31.57 -17.50 -10.26
C GLU A 96 30.87 -17.59 -8.90
N ALA A 97 31.47 -18.29 -7.93
CA ALA A 97 30.99 -18.35 -6.56
C ALA A 97 31.02 -16.97 -5.87
N GLU A 98 32.06 -16.17 -6.08
CA GLU A 98 32.17 -14.82 -5.49
C GLU A 98 31.04 -13.90 -5.98
N VAL A 99 30.76 -13.88 -7.29
CA VAL A 99 29.67 -13.08 -7.88
C VAL A 99 28.31 -13.47 -7.29
N HIS A 100 28.08 -14.76 -7.08
CA HIS A 100 26.85 -15.24 -6.47
C HIS A 100 26.76 -14.89 -4.98
N GLN A 101 27.86 -14.95 -4.24
CA GLN A 101 27.89 -14.55 -2.82
C GLN A 101 27.61 -13.06 -2.64
N ASP A 102 28.16 -12.19 -3.51
CA ASP A 102 27.88 -10.76 -3.51
C ASP A 102 26.41 -10.47 -3.84
N ALA A 103 25.86 -11.16 -4.84
CA ALA A 103 24.44 -11.04 -5.19
C ALA A 103 23.52 -11.48 -4.03
N ALA A 104 23.87 -12.58 -3.34
CA ALA A 104 23.15 -13.02 -2.16
C ALA A 104 23.21 -11.98 -1.03
N ALA A 105 24.37 -11.37 -0.79
CA ALA A 105 24.54 -10.31 0.20
C ALA A 105 23.68 -9.08 -0.11
N ALA A 106 23.64 -8.65 -1.37
CA ALA A 106 22.78 -7.55 -1.81
C ALA A 106 21.29 -7.86 -1.55
N HIS A 107 20.85 -9.08 -1.85
CA HIS A 107 19.47 -9.50 -1.56
C HIS A 107 19.16 -9.57 -0.06
N ARG A 108 20.08 -10.05 0.79
CA ARG A 108 19.88 -10.02 2.25
C ARG A 108 19.76 -8.58 2.78
N SER A 109 20.58 -7.67 2.26
CA SER A 109 20.50 -6.24 2.59
C SER A 109 19.15 -5.65 2.17
N ALA A 110 18.66 -5.97 0.96
CA ALA A 110 17.36 -5.51 0.50
C ALA A 110 16.20 -6.08 1.34
N ALA A 111 16.29 -7.35 1.75
CA ALA A 111 15.31 -7.96 2.65
C ALA A 111 15.24 -7.21 4.00
N ALA A 112 16.38 -6.87 4.59
CA ALA A 112 16.43 -6.09 5.84
C ALA A 112 15.80 -4.70 5.69
N MET A 113 16.09 -4.00 4.59
CA MET A 113 15.45 -2.71 4.29
C MET A 113 13.92 -2.81 4.19
N HIS A 114 13.43 -3.91 3.62
CA HIS A 114 11.99 -4.16 3.56
C HIS A 114 11.39 -4.52 4.91
N ASP A 115 12.10 -5.26 5.77
CA ASP A 115 11.66 -5.51 7.16
C ASP A 115 11.51 -4.19 7.93
N ASP A 116 12.53 -3.33 7.87
CA ASP A 116 12.50 -2.01 8.52
C ASP A 116 11.36 -1.12 8.00
N ALA A 117 11.09 -1.20 6.70
CA ALA A 117 9.97 -0.49 6.08
C ALA A 117 8.62 -1.05 6.57
N ALA A 118 8.47 -2.38 6.68
CA ALA A 118 7.26 -3.00 7.20
C ALA A 118 6.98 -2.58 8.65
N ASP A 119 8.01 -2.55 9.49
CA ASP A 119 7.92 -2.07 10.87
C ASP A 119 7.52 -0.60 10.94
N SER A 120 8.10 0.23 10.06
CA SER A 120 7.77 1.65 9.96
C SER A 120 6.32 1.87 9.53
N GLN A 121 5.80 1.08 8.59
CA GLN A 121 4.40 1.13 8.18
C GLN A 121 3.47 0.65 9.31
N THR A 122 3.84 -0.40 10.02
CA THR A 122 3.06 -0.93 11.15
C THR A 122 2.89 0.11 12.25
N LYS A 123 3.96 0.84 12.59
CA LYS A 123 3.92 1.95 13.56
C LYS A 123 2.99 3.09 13.13
N GLN A 124 2.87 3.35 11.83
CA GLN A 124 1.97 4.38 11.29
C GLN A 124 0.49 3.94 11.23
N SER A 125 0.21 2.65 11.46
CA SER A 125 -1.15 2.10 11.42
C SER A 125 -1.89 2.09 12.77
N GLY A 126 -1.18 2.33 13.88
CA GLY A 126 -1.73 2.46 15.24
C GLY A 126 -2.20 3.88 15.52
#